data_AF-A0A2E9VUR9-F1
#
_entry.id   AF-A0A2E9VUR9-F1
#
_cell.length_a   1.000
_cell.length_b   1.000
_cell.length_c   1.000
_cell.angle_alpha   90.00
_cell.angle_beta   90.00
_cell.angle_gamma   90.00
#
_symmetry.space_group_name_H-M   'P 1'
#
loop_
_entity.id
_entity.type
_entity.pdbx_description
1 polymer ?
#
loop_
_entity_poly.entity_id
_entity_poly.type
_entity_poly.pdbx_seq_one_letter_code
_entity_poly.pdbx_strand_id
1 'polypeptide(L)'
;MERIGFRMEQSHNTLESQQKQKKTGVLAVLTMVLATGLWVGYEVSVGDQPEHAVTESHAIEEAHHTEHSAEVGTSEDHHTKSAHDQNDHAEHDDHASNSAEHSAGLAHVPAWYSVLPFVALLLCIAILPLFHKTEHWWEKNSNRFLVAAGLGVITLLYYAFVDGHGVHDHISHGHSEPGVPAAMTVLKNALMAEYIPFITLLFSLYVITGGIAIEARIVGKPYVNTGLIGLGALLASFVGTTGAAMLLIRPLLTANAKREYVAHTVIFFIFAVCNTGGCLLPIGDPPLFLGYLRGVDFFWTLKLWPMWLFANLMILAVYFFWDTMFVRKESAESFVIESSDAPALQVFGSLNLLWLICVVICVATLDPSKPFPGTSFKAPMYFREMLMLLFTAASLMTTTSEVRRKNSFNYDAIIEVAALFSGIFICMQPPVQILNVYGKTLGFDSPMKFFWGTGTLSSFLDNAPTYVVFFETAKTMEPVGNTVAGVSEIFLIAISLGAVFMGAMTYIGNGPNFMVKAIAEKNNIRMPSFFGYMFYSVAVLVPIFLLTTLIFL
;
A
#
# COMPACT_ATOMS: atom_id res chain seq x y z
N MET A 1 37.92 14.19 -33.62
CA MET A 1 37.00 13.16 -34.13
C MET A 1 36.74 12.04 -33.12
N GLU A 2 37.73 11.62 -32.29
CA GLU A 2 37.53 10.59 -31.24
C GLU A 2 36.49 10.96 -30.16
N ARG A 3 36.41 12.23 -29.72
CA ARG A 3 35.35 12.68 -28.78
C ARG A 3 33.92 12.59 -29.35
N ILE A 4 33.78 12.63 -30.67
CA ILE A 4 32.48 12.50 -31.34
C ILE A 4 32.12 11.03 -31.51
N GLY A 5 33.11 10.17 -31.80
CA GLY A 5 32.96 8.71 -31.82
C GLY A 5 32.49 8.16 -30.46
N PHE A 6 33.15 8.55 -29.37
CA PHE A 6 32.80 8.09 -28.02
C PHE A 6 31.39 8.52 -27.57
N ARG A 7 30.96 9.74 -27.96
CA ARG A 7 29.62 10.27 -27.64
C ARG A 7 28.51 9.61 -28.49
N MET A 8 28.82 9.26 -29.74
CA MET A 8 27.91 8.49 -30.59
C MET A 8 27.79 7.04 -30.13
N GLU A 9 28.88 6.41 -29.70
CA GLU A 9 28.90 5.02 -29.22
C GLU A 9 28.19 4.85 -27.87
N GLN A 10 28.36 5.79 -26.93
CA GLN A 10 27.52 5.88 -25.72
C GLN A 10 26.04 6.19 -26.05
N SER A 11 25.76 7.03 -27.05
CA SER A 11 24.40 7.34 -27.48
C SER A 11 23.71 6.16 -28.17
N HIS A 12 24.44 5.29 -28.88
CA HIS A 12 23.89 4.15 -29.59
C HIS A 12 23.62 2.97 -28.63
N ASN A 13 24.57 2.65 -27.74
CA ASN A 13 24.39 1.66 -26.68
C ASN A 13 23.24 2.04 -25.71
N THR A 14 22.99 3.33 -25.51
CA THR A 14 21.87 3.78 -24.68
C THR A 14 20.52 3.69 -25.39
N LEU A 15 20.42 3.93 -26.70
CA LEU A 15 19.15 3.82 -27.43
C LEU A 15 18.67 2.37 -27.55
N GLU A 16 19.56 1.43 -27.86
CA GLU A 16 19.22 0.00 -27.89
C GLU A 16 18.80 -0.52 -26.52
N SER A 17 19.53 -0.12 -25.46
CA SER A 17 19.16 -0.39 -24.07
C SER A 17 17.75 0.13 -23.75
N GLN A 18 17.39 1.34 -24.19
CA GLN A 18 16.08 1.92 -23.93
C GLN A 18 14.95 1.28 -24.77
N GLN A 19 15.24 0.85 -25.99
CA GLN A 19 14.28 0.03 -26.76
C GLN A 19 14.06 -1.33 -26.10
N LYS A 20 15.11 -1.94 -25.53
CA LYS A 20 15.00 -3.15 -24.72
C LYS A 20 14.13 -2.91 -23.50
N GLN A 21 14.31 -1.80 -22.76
CA GLN A 21 13.45 -1.41 -21.65
C GLN A 21 11.98 -1.25 -22.07
N LYS A 22 11.69 -0.62 -23.22
CA LYS A 22 10.32 -0.52 -23.73
C LYS A 22 9.72 -1.90 -24.02
N LYS A 23 10.48 -2.81 -24.66
CA LYS A 23 10.06 -4.21 -24.91
C LYS A 23 9.81 -4.97 -23.60
N THR A 24 10.69 -4.82 -22.61
CA THR A 24 10.52 -5.42 -21.27
C THR A 24 9.23 -4.96 -20.61
N GLY A 25 8.91 -3.66 -20.67
CA GLY A 25 7.65 -3.14 -20.14
C GLY A 25 6.42 -3.71 -20.83
N VAL A 26 6.44 -3.78 -22.17
CA VAL A 26 5.33 -4.37 -22.93
C VAL A 26 5.17 -5.85 -22.59
N LEU A 27 6.27 -6.61 -22.48
CA LEU A 27 6.23 -8.00 -22.06
C LEU A 27 5.64 -8.15 -20.65
N ALA A 28 6.07 -7.32 -19.71
CA ALA A 28 5.54 -7.32 -18.34
C ALA A 28 4.03 -7.06 -18.33
N VAL A 29 3.55 -6.06 -19.08
CA VAL A 29 2.11 -5.79 -19.22
C VAL A 29 1.38 -7.02 -19.79
N LEU A 30 1.88 -7.60 -20.87
CA LEU A 30 1.27 -8.79 -21.49
C LEU A 30 1.23 -9.97 -20.53
N THR A 31 2.30 -10.22 -19.78
CA THR A 31 2.35 -11.29 -18.77
C THR A 31 1.32 -11.05 -17.66
N MET A 32 1.21 -9.82 -17.14
CA MET A 32 0.23 -9.49 -16.11
C MET A 32 -1.21 -9.60 -16.63
N VAL A 33 -1.47 -9.15 -17.87
CA VAL A 33 -2.78 -9.30 -18.53
C VAL A 33 -3.15 -10.76 -18.69
N LEU A 34 -2.23 -11.59 -19.20
CA LEU A 34 -2.46 -13.02 -19.38
C LEU A 34 -2.68 -13.75 -18.05
N ALA A 35 -1.86 -13.47 -17.04
CA ALA A 35 -2.00 -14.09 -15.71
C ALA A 35 -3.37 -13.76 -15.10
N THR A 36 -3.78 -12.49 -15.17
CA THR A 36 -5.08 -12.04 -14.66
C THR A 36 -6.24 -12.63 -15.46
N GLY A 37 -6.13 -12.65 -16.80
CA GLY A 37 -7.16 -13.20 -17.68
C GLY A 37 -7.33 -14.71 -17.52
N LEU A 38 -6.23 -15.47 -17.38
CA LEU A 38 -6.27 -16.90 -17.09
C LEU A 38 -6.94 -17.18 -15.74
N TRP A 39 -6.65 -16.37 -14.72
CA TRP A 39 -7.28 -16.48 -13.41
C TRP A 39 -8.78 -16.23 -13.46
N VAL A 40 -9.20 -15.12 -14.10
CA VAL A 40 -10.62 -14.82 -14.29
C VAL A 40 -11.33 -15.95 -15.04
N GLY A 41 -10.70 -16.49 -16.09
CA GLY A 41 -11.23 -17.64 -16.81
C GLY A 41 -11.35 -18.89 -15.96
N TYR A 42 -10.38 -19.15 -15.07
CA TYR A 42 -10.41 -20.28 -14.13
C TYR A 42 -11.53 -20.14 -13.10
N GLU A 43 -11.66 -18.99 -12.43
CA GLU A 43 -12.74 -18.73 -11.45
C GLU A 43 -14.12 -18.85 -12.10
N VAL A 44 -14.32 -18.30 -13.31
CA VAL A 44 -15.58 -18.47 -14.04
C VAL A 44 -15.84 -19.95 -14.36
N SER A 45 -14.81 -20.72 -14.73
CA SER A 45 -14.95 -22.15 -15.03
C SER A 45 -15.21 -23.01 -13.80
N VAL A 46 -14.74 -22.61 -12.62
CA VAL A 46 -14.91 -23.37 -11.37
C VAL A 46 -16.19 -22.97 -10.64
N GLY A 47 -16.58 -21.69 -10.69
CA GLY A 47 -17.82 -21.18 -10.12
C GLY A 47 -19.09 -21.66 -10.83
N ASP A 48 -18.97 -22.23 -12.04
CA ASP A 48 -20.09 -22.84 -12.80
C ASP A 48 -20.27 -24.33 -12.51
N GLN A 49 -19.54 -24.91 -11.55
CA GLN A 49 -19.82 -26.26 -11.06
C GLN A 49 -20.99 -26.19 -10.06
N PRO A 50 -22.15 -26.81 -10.35
CA PRO A 50 -23.24 -26.86 -9.38
C PRO A 50 -22.74 -27.58 -8.13
N GLU A 51 -22.88 -26.93 -6.97
CA GLU A 51 -22.72 -27.58 -5.67
C GLU A 51 -23.45 -28.93 -5.73
N HIS A 52 -22.73 -30.01 -5.43
CA HIS A 52 -23.30 -31.33 -5.35
C HIS A 52 -24.50 -31.28 -4.39
N ALA A 53 -25.70 -31.40 -4.98
CA ALA A 53 -26.93 -31.60 -4.25
C ALA A 53 -26.72 -32.79 -3.30
N VAL A 54 -26.62 -32.48 -2.01
CA VAL A 54 -26.72 -33.47 -0.95
C VAL A 54 -28.07 -34.14 -1.15
N THR A 55 -28.03 -35.38 -1.59
CA THR A 55 -29.22 -36.21 -1.80
C THR A 55 -29.71 -36.58 -0.41
N GLU A 56 -30.71 -35.86 0.11
CA GLU A 56 -31.47 -36.31 1.28
C GLU A 56 -32.18 -37.61 0.91
N SER A 57 -31.56 -38.72 1.30
CA SER A 57 -32.21 -40.02 1.34
C SER A 57 -33.09 -40.06 2.58
N HIS A 58 -34.36 -39.70 2.41
CA HIS A 58 -35.37 -40.03 3.41
C HIS A 58 -35.58 -41.55 3.42
N ALA A 59 -34.98 -42.20 4.42
CA ALA A 59 -35.38 -43.53 4.85
C ALA A 59 -36.82 -43.45 5.38
N ILE A 60 -37.71 -44.20 4.72
CA ILE A 60 -39.08 -44.47 5.15
C ILE A 60 -38.99 -45.46 6.31
N GLU A 61 -39.46 -45.06 7.48
CA GLU A 61 -39.74 -45.98 8.59
C GLU A 61 -41.25 -45.93 8.87
N GLU A 62 -41.87 -47.11 8.74
CA GLU A 62 -43.29 -47.36 8.92
C GLU A 62 -43.75 -47.14 10.36
N ALA A 63 -44.91 -46.52 10.55
CA ALA A 63 -45.77 -46.82 11.70
C ALA A 63 -47.25 -46.58 11.35
N HIS A 64 -47.99 -47.70 11.34
CA HIS A 64 -49.44 -47.79 11.32
C HIS A 64 -50.12 -46.97 12.44
N HIS A 65 -51.29 -46.38 12.14
CA HIS A 65 -52.58 -46.58 12.87
C HIS A 65 -53.62 -45.53 12.41
N THR A 66 -54.57 -45.91 11.55
CA THR A 66 -56.01 -46.22 11.82
C THR A 66 -56.93 -45.01 12.06
N GLU A 67 -57.76 -44.75 11.03
CA GLU A 67 -59.18 -44.34 11.01
C GLU A 67 -59.79 -43.55 12.19
N HIS A 68 -60.34 -42.35 11.88
CA HIS A 68 -61.79 -42.11 11.99
C HIS A 68 -62.24 -40.78 11.34
N SER A 69 -63.07 -40.92 10.30
CA SER A 69 -64.38 -40.29 10.09
C SER A 69 -64.63 -38.79 10.39
N ALA A 70 -64.89 -38.07 9.30
CA ALA A 70 -66.16 -37.42 8.95
C ALA A 70 -66.60 -36.08 9.61
N GLU A 71 -66.97 -35.18 8.68
CA GLU A 71 -68.10 -34.23 8.67
C GLU A 71 -67.93 -32.78 9.16
N VAL A 72 -67.93 -31.89 8.15
CA VAL A 72 -68.88 -30.77 7.91
C VAL A 72 -69.18 -29.81 9.06
N GLY A 73 -68.88 -28.52 8.84
CA GLY A 73 -69.45 -27.43 9.61
C GLY A 73 -68.92 -26.05 9.22
N THR A 74 -69.65 -25.38 8.35
CA THR A 74 -69.50 -23.98 7.91
C THR A 74 -69.82 -22.96 9.02
N SER A 75 -69.66 -21.67 8.68
CA SER A 75 -70.15 -20.42 9.31
C SER A 75 -69.37 -19.93 10.54
N GLU A 76 -68.62 -18.83 10.42
CA GLU A 76 -69.01 -17.40 10.31
C GLU A 76 -69.14 -16.71 11.67
N ASP A 77 -68.30 -15.68 11.82
CA ASP A 77 -68.55 -14.37 12.43
C ASP A 77 -69.27 -14.28 13.78
N HIS A 78 -68.59 -13.74 14.81
CA HIS A 78 -68.64 -12.30 15.10
C HIS A 78 -67.96 -11.95 16.44
N HIS A 79 -67.09 -10.94 16.35
CA HIS A 79 -67.00 -9.76 17.20
C HIS A 79 -67.21 -9.81 18.75
N THR A 80 -66.20 -9.19 19.39
CA THR A 80 -66.24 -8.08 20.37
C THR A 80 -66.02 -8.35 21.87
N LYS A 81 -64.88 -7.78 22.30
CA LYS A 81 -64.68 -6.79 23.39
C LYS A 81 -64.59 -7.24 24.87
N SER A 82 -63.47 -6.74 25.45
CA SER A 82 -63.34 -6.07 26.77
C SER A 82 -63.28 -6.99 27.99
N ALA A 83 -62.11 -7.19 28.62
CA ALA A 83 -61.42 -6.36 29.63
C ALA A 83 -61.86 -6.66 31.09
N HIS A 84 -60.89 -6.52 32.03
CA HIS A 84 -60.87 -6.86 33.47
C HIS A 84 -60.50 -8.33 33.78
N ASP A 85 -59.69 -8.71 34.77
CA ASP A 85 -59.09 -8.08 35.98
C ASP A 85 -57.86 -8.93 36.39
N GLN A 86 -56.74 -8.34 36.81
CA GLN A 86 -56.20 -8.29 38.20
C GLN A 86 -55.95 -9.63 38.94
N ASN A 87 -54.66 -9.79 39.32
CA ASN A 87 -54.08 -10.40 40.53
C ASN A 87 -54.51 -11.82 40.97
N ASP A 88 -53.58 -12.77 40.98
CA ASP A 88 -52.67 -13.09 42.10
C ASP A 88 -51.97 -14.43 41.84
N HIS A 89 -50.83 -14.63 42.50
CA HIS A 89 -50.15 -15.88 42.89
C HIS A 89 -48.65 -15.87 42.57
N ALA A 90 -47.89 -15.54 43.62
CA ALA A 90 -46.52 -15.97 43.80
C ALA A 90 -46.50 -17.45 44.21
N GLU A 91 -45.56 -18.23 43.66
CA GLU A 91 -44.71 -19.18 44.41
C GLU A 91 -43.66 -19.84 43.49
N HIS A 92 -42.40 -19.71 43.92
CA HIS A 92 -41.26 -20.63 43.85
C HIS A 92 -40.73 -21.25 42.54
N ASP A 93 -39.50 -20.81 42.25
CA ASP A 93 -38.26 -21.57 42.04
C ASP A 93 -38.07 -22.55 40.87
N ASP A 94 -36.81 -22.55 40.44
CA ASP A 94 -36.10 -23.52 39.61
C ASP A 94 -36.33 -23.50 38.10
N HIS A 95 -35.65 -22.58 37.39
CA HIS A 95 -35.00 -22.89 36.11
C HIS A 95 -33.84 -21.91 35.82
N ALA A 96 -32.79 -21.98 36.66
CA ALA A 96 -31.46 -21.46 36.32
C ALA A 96 -30.60 -22.59 35.74
N SER A 97 -30.89 -23.05 34.52
CA SER A 97 -29.96 -23.86 33.72
C SER A 97 -30.48 -24.01 32.29
N ASN A 98 -30.35 -22.95 31.49
CA ASN A 98 -30.06 -23.09 30.06
C ASN A 98 -29.08 -21.98 29.72
N SER A 99 -27.89 -22.18 30.28
CA SER A 99 -26.64 -21.59 29.85
C SER A 99 -26.51 -21.66 28.34
N ALA A 100 -26.52 -20.49 27.72
CA ALA A 100 -25.43 -20.06 26.85
C ALA A 100 -24.76 -21.16 25.99
N GLU A 101 -25.50 -21.72 25.05
CA GLU A 101 -24.94 -22.35 23.84
C GLU A 101 -25.32 -21.52 22.60
N HIS A 102 -24.87 -20.26 22.61
CA HIS A 102 -24.45 -19.63 21.37
C HIS A 102 -22.93 -19.50 21.44
N SER A 103 -22.25 -20.62 21.21
CA SER A 103 -20.83 -20.66 20.91
C SER A 103 -20.64 -19.92 19.59
N ALA A 104 -20.46 -18.60 19.65
CA ALA A 104 -19.77 -17.86 18.62
C ALA A 104 -18.44 -18.59 18.39
N GLY A 105 -18.30 -19.27 17.24
CA GLY A 105 -17.14 -20.08 16.93
C GLY A 105 -15.87 -19.26 17.13
N LEU A 106 -15.06 -19.64 18.12
CA LEU A 106 -13.75 -19.02 18.35
C LEU A 106 -12.94 -19.22 17.07
N ALA A 107 -12.60 -18.11 16.40
CA ALA A 107 -11.74 -18.14 15.23
C ALA A 107 -10.46 -18.91 15.56
N HIS A 108 -10.13 -19.92 14.76
CA HIS A 108 -8.88 -20.66 14.91
C HIS A 108 -7.70 -19.70 14.79
N VAL A 109 -6.73 -19.81 15.71
CA VAL A 109 -5.53 -18.96 15.71
C VAL A 109 -4.30 -19.81 15.38
N PRO A 110 -3.56 -19.48 14.32
CA PRO A 110 -2.29 -20.13 14.03
C PRO A 110 -1.33 -20.08 15.23
N ALA A 111 -0.49 -21.10 15.35
CA ALA A 111 0.52 -21.13 16.40
C ALA A 111 1.47 -19.93 16.29
N TRP A 112 1.94 -19.38 17.42
CA TRP A 112 2.75 -18.15 17.44
C TRP A 112 4.02 -18.22 16.56
N TYR A 113 4.62 -19.41 16.41
CA TYR A 113 5.82 -19.61 15.60
C TYR A 113 5.55 -19.53 14.08
N SER A 114 4.29 -19.55 13.64
CA SER A 114 3.89 -19.30 12.24
C SER A 114 4.27 -17.89 11.77
N VAL A 115 4.54 -16.96 12.69
CA VAL A 115 4.98 -15.59 12.41
C VAL A 115 6.48 -15.51 12.08
N LEU A 116 7.26 -16.54 12.38
CA LEU A 116 8.72 -16.52 12.20
C LEU A 116 9.17 -16.24 10.76
N PRO A 117 8.56 -16.81 9.70
CA PRO A 117 8.92 -16.47 8.32
C PRO A 117 8.73 -14.99 7.99
N PHE A 118 7.65 -14.37 8.50
CA PHE A 118 7.39 -12.95 8.32
C PHE A 118 8.47 -12.08 8.99
N VAL A 119 8.75 -12.36 10.27
CA VAL A 119 9.78 -11.63 11.01
C VAL A 119 11.16 -11.83 10.39
N ALA A 120 11.49 -13.05 9.96
CA ALA A 120 12.72 -13.35 9.25
C ALA A 120 12.84 -12.54 7.94
N LEU A 121 11.76 -12.45 7.15
CA LEU A 121 11.77 -11.69 5.90
C LEU A 121 12.02 -10.19 6.15
N LEU A 122 11.33 -9.61 7.13
CA LEU A 122 11.50 -8.21 7.52
C LEU A 122 12.93 -7.93 8.04
N LEU A 123 13.49 -8.83 8.86
CA LEU A 123 14.87 -8.74 9.30
C LEU A 123 15.86 -8.87 8.14
N CYS A 124 15.62 -9.75 7.18
CA CYS A 124 16.44 -9.87 5.98
C CYS A 124 16.47 -8.55 5.19
N ILE A 125 15.31 -7.92 4.99
CA ILE A 125 15.20 -6.63 4.28
C ILE A 125 15.95 -5.52 5.05
N ALA A 126 15.80 -5.47 6.37
CA ALA A 126 16.43 -4.44 7.18
C ALA A 126 17.96 -4.61 7.32
N ILE A 127 18.43 -5.86 7.43
CA ILE A 127 19.79 -6.16 7.87
C ILE A 127 20.74 -6.51 6.73
N LEU A 128 20.30 -7.31 5.74
CA LEU A 128 21.19 -7.79 4.67
C LEU A 128 21.79 -6.67 3.79
N PRO A 129 21.10 -5.55 3.51
CA PRO A 129 21.72 -4.41 2.82
C PRO A 129 22.82 -3.71 3.62
N LEU A 130 22.81 -3.82 4.95
CA LEU A 130 23.72 -3.04 5.82
C LEU A 130 25.11 -3.66 5.96
N PHE A 131 25.26 -4.95 5.66
CA PHE A 131 26.55 -5.63 5.74
C PHE A 131 27.23 -5.69 4.37
N HIS A 132 28.45 -5.16 4.30
CA HIS A 132 29.30 -5.19 3.08
C HIS A 132 29.46 -6.59 2.46
N LYS A 133 29.40 -7.67 3.27
CA LYS A 133 29.51 -9.05 2.77
C LYS A 133 28.27 -9.51 2.00
N THR A 134 27.09 -8.98 2.33
CA THR A 134 25.80 -9.42 1.78
C THR A 134 25.19 -8.38 0.85
N GLU A 135 25.63 -7.12 0.91
CA GLU A 135 25.11 -6.00 0.09
C GLU A 135 25.03 -6.34 -1.40
N HIS A 136 26.15 -6.70 -2.04
CA HIS A 136 26.16 -7.04 -3.47
C HIS A 136 25.37 -8.28 -3.85
N TRP A 137 25.22 -9.23 -2.91
CA TRP A 137 24.36 -10.38 -3.13
C TRP A 137 22.89 -9.97 -3.04
N TRP A 138 22.54 -9.14 -2.06
CA TRP A 138 21.18 -8.64 -1.85
C TRP A 138 20.73 -7.69 -2.97
N GLU A 139 21.63 -6.91 -3.58
CA GLU A 139 21.33 -6.02 -4.70
C GLU A 139 20.68 -6.74 -5.90
N LYS A 140 20.90 -8.05 -6.04
CA LYS A 140 20.29 -8.83 -7.12
C LYS A 140 18.83 -9.17 -6.80
N ASN A 141 17.92 -8.70 -7.64
CA ASN A 141 16.49 -9.00 -7.53
C ASN A 141 16.16 -10.50 -7.49
N SER A 142 16.95 -11.35 -8.15
CA SER A 142 16.79 -12.81 -8.05
C SER A 142 16.97 -13.35 -6.64
N ASN A 143 17.91 -12.78 -5.88
CA ASN A 143 18.23 -13.24 -4.53
C ASN A 143 17.17 -12.74 -3.54
N ARG A 144 16.71 -11.50 -3.70
CA ARG A 144 15.57 -10.96 -2.97
C ARG A 144 14.32 -11.82 -3.17
N PHE A 145 14.02 -12.17 -4.42
CA PHE A 145 12.92 -13.06 -4.76
C PHE A 145 13.11 -14.45 -4.14
N LEU A 146 14.32 -15.03 -4.21
CA LEU A 146 14.58 -16.35 -3.63
C LEU A 146 14.34 -16.38 -2.11
N VAL A 147 14.77 -15.35 -1.39
CA VAL A 147 14.53 -15.23 0.05
C VAL A 147 13.04 -15.05 0.34
N ALA A 148 12.38 -14.13 -0.35
CA ALA A 148 10.95 -13.86 -0.19
C ALA A 148 10.09 -15.10 -0.51
N ALA A 149 10.34 -15.74 -1.64
CA ALA A 149 9.65 -16.96 -2.07
C ALA A 149 9.95 -18.15 -1.16
N GLY A 150 11.21 -18.31 -0.71
CA GLY A 150 11.59 -19.38 0.21
C GLY A 150 10.84 -19.30 1.54
N LEU A 151 10.78 -18.11 2.14
CA LEU A 151 10.03 -17.87 3.38
C LEU A 151 8.51 -17.96 3.16
N GLY A 152 8.02 -17.51 1.99
CA GLY A 152 6.63 -17.72 1.57
C GLY A 152 6.27 -19.19 1.48
N VAL A 153 7.10 -20.01 0.86
CA VAL A 153 6.91 -21.48 0.78
C VAL A 153 6.89 -22.10 2.17
N ILE A 154 7.77 -21.69 3.09
CA ILE A 154 7.74 -22.18 4.47
C ILE A 154 6.39 -21.87 5.14
N THR A 155 5.83 -20.68 4.90
CA THR A 155 4.51 -20.30 5.41
C THR A 155 3.40 -21.17 4.81
N LEU A 156 3.45 -21.45 3.50
CA LEU A 156 2.49 -22.32 2.83
C LEU A 156 2.58 -23.77 3.34
N LEU A 157 3.80 -24.27 3.57
CA LEU A 157 4.03 -25.60 4.15
C LEU A 157 3.47 -25.71 5.58
N TYR A 158 3.55 -24.63 6.36
CA TYR A 158 2.90 -24.57 7.66
C TYR A 158 1.38 -24.77 7.55
N TYR A 159 0.70 -24.03 6.67
CA TYR A 159 -0.75 -24.21 6.46
C TYR A 159 -1.11 -25.58 5.86
N ALA A 160 -0.25 -26.10 4.97
CA ALA A 160 -0.49 -27.37 4.30
C ALA A 160 -0.37 -28.59 5.23
N PHE A 161 0.51 -28.54 6.23
CA PHE A 161 0.92 -29.75 6.97
C PHE A 161 0.93 -29.60 8.49
N VAL A 162 0.90 -28.39 9.03
CA VAL A 162 1.08 -28.14 10.47
C VAL A 162 -0.15 -27.51 11.12
N ASP A 163 -0.78 -26.52 10.47
CA ASP A 163 -1.88 -25.77 11.06
C ASP A 163 -3.09 -26.68 11.36
N GLY A 164 -3.45 -27.57 10.43
CA GLY A 164 -4.53 -28.53 10.64
C GLY A 164 -5.94 -27.94 10.60
N HIS A 165 -6.08 -26.66 10.23
CA HIS A 165 -7.36 -25.97 10.13
C HIS A 165 -7.57 -25.32 8.75
N GLY A 166 -8.84 -25.05 8.45
CA GLY A 166 -9.27 -24.33 7.25
C GLY A 166 -8.99 -22.83 7.33
N VAL A 167 -8.87 -22.17 6.18
CA VAL A 167 -8.63 -20.72 6.08
C VAL A 167 -9.81 -20.04 5.38
N HIS A 168 -10.19 -18.86 5.86
CA HIS A 168 -11.26 -18.06 5.26
C HIS A 168 -10.80 -17.45 3.93
N ASP A 169 -11.58 -17.63 2.86
CA ASP A 169 -11.33 -17.07 1.53
C ASP A 169 -11.84 -15.62 1.47
N HIS A 170 -10.95 -14.67 1.16
CA HIS A 170 -11.28 -13.24 1.10
C HIS A 170 -12.09 -12.85 -0.14
N ILE A 171 -12.14 -13.71 -1.16
CA ILE A 171 -12.84 -13.48 -2.43
C ILE A 171 -14.21 -14.13 -2.43
N SER A 172 -14.30 -15.42 -2.06
CA SER A 172 -15.56 -16.17 -2.08
C SER A 172 -16.33 -16.11 -0.76
N HIS A 173 -15.72 -15.59 0.32
CA HIS A 173 -16.25 -15.60 1.68
C HIS A 173 -16.57 -17.02 2.22
N GLY A 174 -15.98 -18.05 1.61
CA GLY A 174 -16.05 -19.44 2.09
C GLY A 174 -14.93 -19.79 3.07
N HIS A 175 -14.99 -21.00 3.62
CA HIS A 175 -13.91 -21.60 4.41
C HIS A 175 -13.36 -22.81 3.67
N SER A 176 -12.03 -22.91 3.56
CA SER A 176 -11.39 -24.09 2.96
C SER A 176 -11.28 -25.26 3.91
N GLU A 177 -11.13 -26.45 3.34
CA GLU A 177 -10.74 -27.64 4.11
C GLU A 177 -9.29 -27.50 4.63
N PRO A 178 -8.95 -28.14 5.77
CA PRO A 178 -7.58 -28.18 6.28
C PRO A 178 -6.56 -28.77 5.29
N GLY A 179 -5.29 -28.40 5.46
CA GLY A 179 -4.17 -28.97 4.73
C GLY A 179 -3.88 -28.24 3.41
N VAL A 180 -3.64 -28.98 2.32
CA VAL A 180 -3.30 -28.37 1.01
C VAL A 180 -4.34 -27.35 0.53
N PRO A 181 -5.66 -27.56 0.67
CA PRO A 181 -6.67 -26.55 0.32
C PRO A 181 -6.50 -25.25 1.13
N ALA A 182 -6.23 -25.33 2.43
CA ALA A 182 -5.95 -24.16 3.27
C ALA A 182 -4.72 -23.36 2.77
N ALA A 183 -3.63 -24.05 2.42
CA ALA A 183 -2.46 -23.39 1.84
C ALA A 183 -2.76 -22.72 0.48
N MET A 184 -3.61 -23.33 -0.34
CA MET A 184 -4.06 -22.74 -1.61
C MET A 184 -4.93 -21.51 -1.39
N THR A 185 -5.82 -21.51 -0.38
CA THR A 185 -6.60 -20.33 0.00
C THR A 185 -5.70 -19.20 0.52
N VAL A 186 -4.70 -19.51 1.34
CA VAL A 186 -3.68 -18.53 1.78
C VAL A 186 -2.96 -17.92 0.60
N LEU A 187 -2.54 -18.74 -0.37
CA LEU A 187 -1.89 -18.28 -1.58
C LEU A 187 -2.82 -17.40 -2.43
N LYS A 188 -4.09 -17.80 -2.58
CA LYS A 188 -5.13 -17.04 -3.28
C LYS A 188 -5.36 -15.68 -2.61
N ASN A 189 -5.59 -15.65 -1.30
CA ASN A 189 -5.79 -14.42 -0.54
C ASN A 189 -4.58 -13.48 -0.70
N ALA A 190 -3.38 -13.99 -0.45
CA ALA A 190 -2.15 -13.20 -0.49
C ALA A 190 -1.85 -12.67 -1.90
N LEU A 191 -1.87 -13.53 -2.92
CA LEU A 191 -1.43 -13.15 -4.26
C LEU A 191 -2.52 -12.48 -5.09
N MET A 192 -3.73 -13.04 -5.07
CA MET A 192 -4.81 -12.65 -5.97
C MET A 192 -5.57 -11.45 -5.40
N ALA A 193 -6.00 -11.52 -4.14
CA ALA A 193 -6.80 -10.45 -3.54
C ALA A 193 -5.96 -9.21 -3.17
N GLU A 194 -4.71 -9.41 -2.74
CA GLU A 194 -3.90 -8.31 -2.19
C GLU A 194 -2.73 -7.91 -3.10
N TYR A 195 -1.82 -8.84 -3.43
CA TYR A 195 -0.59 -8.52 -4.16
C TYR A 195 -0.82 -8.07 -5.61
N ILE A 196 -1.71 -8.72 -6.39
CA ILE A 196 -1.95 -8.35 -7.79
C ILE A 196 -2.49 -6.92 -7.93
N PRO A 197 -3.55 -6.51 -7.20
CA PRO A 197 -4.01 -5.13 -7.20
C PRO A 197 -2.90 -4.15 -6.78
N PHE A 198 -2.15 -4.50 -5.74
CA PHE A 198 -1.04 -3.72 -5.22
C PHE A 198 0.06 -3.48 -6.25
N ILE A 199 0.62 -4.55 -6.82
CA ILE A 199 1.73 -4.42 -7.74
C ILE A 199 1.31 -3.82 -9.08
N THR A 200 0.07 -4.06 -9.51
CA THR A 200 -0.49 -3.44 -10.72
C THR A 200 -0.56 -1.93 -10.57
N LEU A 201 -1.02 -1.43 -9.42
CA LEU A 201 -1.02 0.01 -9.14
C LEU A 201 0.38 0.60 -9.16
N LEU A 202 1.29 0.04 -8.37
CA LEU A 202 2.65 0.57 -8.30
C LEU A 202 3.34 0.53 -9.65
N PHE A 203 3.18 -0.56 -10.41
CA PHE A 203 3.73 -0.68 -11.75
C PHE A 203 3.16 0.36 -12.71
N SER A 204 1.83 0.56 -12.73
CA SER A 204 1.19 1.56 -13.57
C SER A 204 1.67 2.97 -13.24
N LEU A 205 1.66 3.38 -11.97
CA LEU A 205 2.12 4.70 -11.55
C LEU A 205 3.61 4.90 -11.88
N TYR A 206 4.44 3.90 -11.62
CA TYR A 206 5.88 3.94 -11.87
C TYR A 206 6.20 4.08 -13.37
N VAL A 207 5.58 3.25 -14.22
CA VAL A 207 5.83 3.25 -15.67
C VAL A 207 5.30 4.50 -16.34
N ILE A 208 4.09 4.95 -15.97
CA ILE A 208 3.47 6.13 -16.58
C ILE A 208 4.25 7.39 -16.14
N THR A 209 4.55 7.53 -14.86
CA THR A 209 5.32 8.67 -14.33
C THR A 209 6.74 8.69 -14.89
N GLY A 210 7.39 7.53 -15.04
CA GLY A 210 8.68 7.41 -15.71
C GLY A 210 8.68 7.87 -17.18
N GLY A 211 7.50 8.03 -17.78
CA GLY A 211 7.30 8.61 -19.11
C GLY A 211 7.18 10.13 -19.14
N ILE A 212 7.29 10.83 -18.00
CA ILE A 212 7.23 12.30 -17.90
C ILE A 212 8.60 12.80 -17.46
N ALA A 213 9.26 13.63 -18.27
CA ALA A 213 10.53 14.27 -17.89
C ALA A 213 10.35 15.77 -17.76
N ILE A 214 10.82 16.34 -16.66
CA ILE A 214 10.81 17.78 -16.40
C ILE A 214 12.25 18.27 -16.45
N GLU A 215 12.50 19.25 -17.32
CA GLU A 215 13.76 19.98 -17.37
C GLU A 215 13.50 21.44 -16.97
N ALA A 216 14.14 21.88 -15.89
CA ALA A 216 14.02 23.24 -15.40
C ALA A 216 15.40 23.89 -15.33
N ARG A 217 15.59 24.99 -16.07
CA ARG A 217 16.74 25.90 -15.96
C ARG A 217 16.43 26.99 -14.96
N ILE A 218 16.41 26.58 -13.70
CA ILE A 218 16.17 27.45 -12.55
C ILE A 218 17.37 27.36 -11.62
N VAL A 219 17.59 28.41 -10.83
CA VAL A 219 18.63 28.42 -9.80
C VAL A 219 17.96 28.20 -8.45
N GLY A 220 18.53 27.27 -7.67
CA GLY A 220 18.04 26.80 -6.38
C GLY A 220 18.23 27.82 -5.26
N LYS A 221 17.58 28.98 -5.38
CA LYS A 221 17.40 29.92 -4.26
C LYS A 221 16.47 29.28 -3.20
N PRO A 222 16.52 29.70 -1.93
CA PRO A 222 15.75 29.06 -0.87
C PRO A 222 14.26 28.95 -1.15
N TYR A 223 13.64 30.02 -1.67
CA TYR A 223 12.22 30.01 -2.03
C TYR A 223 11.91 29.12 -3.24
N VAL A 224 12.83 28.98 -4.20
CA VAL A 224 12.67 28.11 -5.37
C VAL A 224 12.71 26.66 -4.94
N ASN A 225 13.72 26.27 -4.15
CA ASN A 225 13.82 24.92 -3.64
C ASN A 225 12.65 24.57 -2.71
N THR A 226 12.25 25.50 -1.83
CA THR A 226 11.09 25.31 -0.95
C THR A 226 9.82 25.11 -1.77
N GLY A 227 9.64 25.90 -2.84
CA GLY A 227 8.54 25.75 -3.77
C GLY A 227 8.56 24.41 -4.52
N LEU A 228 9.73 23.94 -4.96
CA LEU A 228 9.88 22.63 -5.62
C LEU A 228 9.57 21.47 -4.68
N ILE A 229 10.07 21.52 -3.44
CA ILE A 229 9.79 20.50 -2.42
C ILE A 229 8.30 20.51 -2.06
N GLY A 230 7.70 21.70 -1.87
CA GLY A 230 6.27 21.84 -1.59
C GLY A 230 5.38 21.34 -2.74
N LEU A 231 5.75 21.65 -3.99
CA LEU A 231 5.09 21.10 -5.17
C LEU A 231 5.19 19.58 -5.20
N GLY A 232 6.36 19.01 -4.86
CA GLY A 232 6.53 17.57 -4.77
C GLY A 232 5.69 16.93 -3.68
N ALA A 233 5.60 17.55 -2.51
CA ALA A 233 4.74 17.08 -1.43
C ALA A 233 3.25 17.08 -1.84
N LEU A 234 2.82 18.08 -2.60
CA LEU A 234 1.47 18.13 -3.17
C LEU A 234 1.26 17.04 -4.21
N LEU A 235 2.19 16.86 -5.15
CA LEU A 235 2.09 15.87 -6.21
C LEU A 235 2.15 14.42 -5.69
N ALA A 236 2.89 14.17 -4.60
CA ALA A 236 3.10 12.84 -4.04
C ALA A 236 1.78 12.10 -3.76
N SER A 237 0.75 12.79 -3.28
CA SER A 237 -0.56 12.18 -3.06
C SER A 237 -1.27 11.75 -4.34
N PHE A 238 -0.98 12.34 -5.49
CA PHE A 238 -1.68 12.08 -6.76
C PHE A 238 -0.94 11.13 -7.69
N VAL A 239 0.40 11.14 -7.66
CA VAL A 239 1.22 10.31 -8.55
C VAL A 239 2.05 9.27 -7.81
N GLY A 240 1.89 9.19 -6.49
CA GLY A 240 2.70 8.38 -5.58
C GLY A 240 3.97 9.10 -5.15
N THR A 241 4.45 8.84 -3.93
CA THR A 241 5.73 9.34 -3.40
C THR A 241 6.91 8.99 -4.32
N THR A 242 6.97 7.75 -4.83
CA THR A 242 7.97 7.32 -5.82
C THR A 242 7.88 8.12 -7.13
N GLY A 243 6.65 8.34 -7.64
CA GLY A 243 6.42 9.07 -8.88
C GLY A 243 6.86 10.53 -8.75
N ALA A 244 6.40 11.21 -7.70
CA ALA A 244 6.76 12.60 -7.42
C ALA A 244 8.27 12.76 -7.20
N ALA A 245 8.90 11.82 -6.48
CA ALA A 245 10.34 11.81 -6.28
C ALA A 245 11.10 11.73 -7.62
N MET A 246 10.74 10.78 -8.50
CA MET A 246 11.38 10.64 -9.82
C MET A 246 11.21 11.87 -10.71
N LEU A 247 10.05 12.52 -10.66
CA LEU A 247 9.76 13.73 -11.45
C LEU A 247 10.61 14.92 -11.03
N LEU A 248 10.80 15.12 -9.72
CA LEU A 248 11.28 16.40 -9.19
C LEU A 248 12.69 16.37 -8.62
N ILE A 249 13.25 15.19 -8.29
CA ILE A 249 14.61 15.13 -7.75
C ILE A 249 15.63 15.68 -8.74
N ARG A 250 15.52 15.37 -10.03
CA ARG A 250 16.46 15.85 -11.07
C ARG A 250 16.37 17.36 -11.31
N PRO A 251 15.17 17.95 -11.49
CA PRO A 251 15.02 19.40 -11.48
C PRO A 251 15.64 20.06 -10.24
N LEU A 252 15.43 19.48 -9.06
CA LEU A 252 15.98 20.01 -7.81
C LEU A 252 17.51 19.94 -7.81
N LEU A 253 18.10 18.80 -8.17
CA LEU A 253 19.55 18.63 -8.24
C LEU A 253 20.18 19.56 -9.28
N THR A 254 19.57 19.67 -10.47
CA THR A 254 20.02 20.59 -11.53
C THR A 254 19.97 22.04 -11.04
N ALA A 255 18.91 22.43 -10.32
CA ALA A 255 18.79 23.77 -9.78
C ALA A 255 19.88 24.12 -8.76
N ASN A 256 20.41 23.12 -8.06
CA ASN A 256 21.43 23.27 -7.04
C ASN A 256 22.84 22.86 -7.52
N ALA A 257 23.05 22.65 -8.82
CA ALA A 257 24.30 22.11 -9.35
C ALA A 257 25.54 22.99 -9.09
N LYS A 258 25.35 24.31 -8.92
CA LYS A 258 26.43 25.28 -8.61
C LYS A 258 26.52 25.62 -7.12
N ARG A 259 25.70 25.00 -6.27
CA ARG A 259 25.68 25.26 -4.83
C ARG A 259 26.61 24.32 -4.08
N GLU A 260 27.23 24.81 -3.02
CA GLU A 260 28.16 24.05 -2.20
C GLU A 260 27.42 23.17 -1.17
N TYR A 261 26.36 23.69 -0.56
CA TYR A 261 25.60 23.00 0.48
C TYR A 261 24.26 22.53 -0.08
N VAL A 262 24.17 21.25 -0.46
CA VAL A 262 22.96 20.69 -1.11
C VAL A 262 22.38 19.48 -0.38
N ALA A 263 23.15 18.82 0.50
CA ALA A 263 22.73 17.60 1.17
C ALA A 263 21.43 17.79 1.99
N HIS A 264 21.27 18.91 2.71
CA HIS A 264 20.03 19.19 3.45
C HIS A 264 18.83 19.35 2.51
N THR A 265 18.99 19.96 1.34
CA THR A 265 17.91 20.06 0.34
C THR A 265 17.41 18.68 -0.10
N VAL A 266 18.32 17.72 -0.32
CA VAL A 266 17.93 16.34 -0.63
C VAL A 266 17.25 15.65 0.55
N ILE A 267 17.72 15.87 1.78
CA ILE A 267 17.12 15.30 3.01
C ILE A 267 15.69 15.82 3.21
N PHE A 268 15.46 17.13 3.09
CA PHE A 268 14.12 17.71 3.22
C PHE A 268 13.19 17.32 2.06
N PHE A 269 13.74 17.09 0.86
CA PHE A 269 12.99 16.47 -0.23
C PHE A 269 12.54 15.05 0.14
N ILE A 270 13.39 14.25 0.79
CA ILE A 270 13.00 12.93 1.30
C ILE A 270 11.90 13.06 2.36
N PHE A 271 12.07 13.95 3.34
CA PHE A 271 11.07 14.14 4.41
C PHE A 271 9.68 14.46 3.85
N ALA A 272 9.61 15.43 2.92
CA ALA A 272 8.34 15.89 2.39
C ALA A 272 7.84 15.03 1.23
N VAL A 273 8.59 14.91 0.14
CA VAL A 273 8.11 14.33 -1.13
C VAL A 273 8.04 12.80 -1.08
N CYS A 274 9.00 12.18 -0.41
CA CYS A 274 9.08 10.71 -0.36
C CYS A 274 8.22 10.10 0.76
N ASN A 275 7.65 10.91 1.66
CA ASN A 275 6.93 10.42 2.84
C ASN A 275 5.69 11.28 3.12
N THR A 276 5.80 12.38 3.89
CA THR A 276 4.63 13.11 4.41
C THR A 276 3.70 13.66 3.32
N GLY A 277 4.20 13.85 2.11
CA GLY A 277 3.46 14.29 0.93
C GLY A 277 2.42 13.29 0.43
N GLY A 278 2.62 11.98 0.64
CA GLY A 278 1.79 10.90 0.08
C GLY A 278 0.48 10.62 0.81
N CYS A 279 0.03 11.49 1.72
CA CYS A 279 -0.99 11.16 2.72
C CYS A 279 -2.46 11.40 2.30
N LEU A 280 -2.73 12.11 1.18
CA LEU A 280 -4.07 12.62 0.89
C LEU A 280 -4.94 11.68 0.04
N LEU A 281 -4.36 10.73 -0.69
CA LEU A 281 -5.09 9.72 -1.46
C LEU A 281 -4.47 8.33 -1.27
N PRO A 282 -5.25 7.24 -1.41
CA PRO A 282 -4.73 5.87 -1.27
C PRO A 282 -3.58 5.56 -2.22
N ILE A 283 -3.58 6.14 -3.41
CA ILE A 283 -2.53 5.96 -4.41
C ILE A 283 -1.23 6.72 -4.09
N GLY A 284 -1.25 7.60 -3.09
CA GLY A 284 -0.14 8.46 -2.72
C GLY A 284 1.01 7.72 -2.06
N ASP A 285 0.70 6.72 -1.22
CA ASP A 285 1.70 5.88 -0.57
C ASP A 285 1.16 4.44 -0.37
N PRO A 286 2.00 3.39 -0.50
CA PRO A 286 1.59 1.98 -0.37
C PRO A 286 0.71 1.63 0.85
N PRO A 287 0.96 2.13 2.07
CA PRO A 287 0.10 1.93 3.25
C PRO A 287 -1.37 2.27 3.02
N LEU A 288 -1.64 3.44 2.46
CA LEU A 288 -3.00 3.93 2.29
C LEU A 288 -3.75 3.15 1.22
N PHE A 289 -3.03 2.66 0.20
CA PHE A 289 -3.60 1.75 -0.78
C PHE A 289 -4.01 0.42 -0.14
N LEU A 290 -3.20 -0.12 0.77
CA LEU A 290 -3.57 -1.34 1.49
C LEU A 290 -4.76 -1.14 2.43
N GLY A 291 -4.92 0.06 3.00
CA GLY A 291 -6.15 0.46 3.70
C GLY A 291 -7.36 0.47 2.78
N TYR A 292 -7.23 1.03 1.57
CA TYR A 292 -8.28 1.03 0.57
C TYR A 292 -8.69 -0.39 0.14
N LEU A 293 -7.72 -1.29 -0.09
CA LEU A 293 -8.02 -2.71 -0.36
C LEU A 293 -8.71 -3.42 0.83
N ARG A 294 -8.55 -2.89 2.04
CA ARG A 294 -9.23 -3.36 3.26
C ARG A 294 -10.57 -2.68 3.53
N GLY A 295 -11.06 -1.88 2.60
CA GLY A 295 -12.40 -1.29 2.64
C GLY A 295 -12.45 0.17 3.12
N VAL A 296 -11.31 0.81 3.39
CA VAL A 296 -11.27 2.26 3.66
C VAL A 296 -11.73 3.00 2.40
N ASP A 297 -12.61 4.00 2.54
CA ASP A 297 -13.10 4.74 1.37
C ASP A 297 -11.99 5.52 0.66
N PHE A 298 -12.04 5.58 -0.67
CA PHE A 298 -10.99 6.23 -1.46
C PHE A 298 -10.76 7.69 -1.07
N PHE A 299 -11.84 8.44 -0.79
CA PHE A 299 -11.75 9.85 -0.41
C PHE A 299 -11.59 10.08 1.10
N TRP A 300 -11.60 9.03 1.92
CA TRP A 300 -11.45 9.17 3.37
C TRP A 300 -10.12 9.82 3.75
N THR A 301 -9.04 9.46 3.05
CA THR A 301 -7.69 10.01 3.28
C THR A 301 -7.61 11.53 3.08
N LEU A 302 -8.54 12.13 2.33
CA LEU A 302 -8.60 13.60 2.20
C LEU A 302 -8.89 14.27 3.56
N LYS A 303 -9.51 13.57 4.51
CA LYS A 303 -9.72 14.08 5.88
C LYS A 303 -8.41 14.31 6.62
N LEU A 304 -7.30 13.69 6.19
CA LEU A 304 -5.97 13.86 6.78
C LEU A 304 -5.30 15.19 6.39
N TRP A 305 -5.95 16.02 5.56
CA TRP A 305 -5.41 17.29 5.10
C TRP A 305 -4.92 18.25 6.19
N PRO A 306 -5.53 18.34 7.40
CA PRO A 306 -5.04 19.25 8.44
C PRO A 306 -3.67 18.80 8.95
N MET A 307 -3.50 17.50 9.22
CA MET A 307 -2.25 16.92 9.71
C MET A 307 -1.18 16.93 8.62
N TRP A 308 -1.55 16.61 7.38
CA TRP A 308 -0.69 16.72 6.20
C TRP A 308 -0.18 18.14 6.02
N LEU A 309 -1.07 19.14 6.07
CA LEU A 309 -0.72 20.54 5.87
C LEU A 309 0.21 21.01 7.00
N PHE A 310 -0.12 20.69 8.25
CA PHE A 310 0.70 21.02 9.40
C PHE A 310 2.12 20.46 9.27
N ALA A 311 2.26 19.14 9.04
CA ALA A 311 3.56 18.49 8.95
C ALA A 311 4.40 19.04 7.79
N ASN A 312 3.81 19.15 6.59
CA ASN A 312 4.53 19.64 5.42
C ASN A 312 4.90 21.12 5.55
N LEU A 313 4.03 21.98 6.09
CA LEU A 313 4.39 23.39 6.34
C LEU A 313 5.52 23.52 7.36
N MET A 314 5.52 22.74 8.43
CA MET A 314 6.60 22.74 9.42
C MET A 314 7.93 22.28 8.80
N ILE A 315 7.92 21.20 8.02
CA ILE A 315 9.10 20.71 7.30
C ILE A 315 9.63 21.78 6.34
N LEU A 316 8.75 22.40 5.53
CA LEU A 316 9.12 23.46 4.58
C LEU A 316 9.61 24.73 5.27
N ALA A 317 9.03 25.11 6.41
CA ALA A 317 9.48 26.26 7.19
C ALA A 317 10.90 26.03 7.72
N VAL A 318 11.14 24.89 8.38
CA VAL A 318 12.48 24.53 8.87
C VAL A 318 13.48 24.49 7.70
N TYR A 319 13.09 23.88 6.57
CA TYR A 319 13.92 23.86 5.37
C TYR A 319 14.29 25.26 4.90
N PHE A 320 13.31 26.15 4.73
CA PHE A 320 13.52 27.49 4.20
C PHE A 320 14.49 28.30 5.07
N PHE A 321 14.33 28.24 6.40
CA PHE A 321 15.25 28.89 7.32
C PHE A 321 16.66 28.30 7.24
N TRP A 322 16.76 26.97 7.23
CA TRP A 322 18.05 26.29 7.19
C TRP A 322 18.80 26.55 5.87
N ASP A 323 18.12 26.45 4.73
CA ASP A 323 18.73 26.72 3.42
C ASP A 323 19.16 28.18 3.31
N THR A 324 18.36 29.12 3.84
CA THR A 324 18.73 30.54 3.87
C THR A 324 20.01 30.79 4.68
N MET A 325 20.23 30.06 5.78
CA MET A 325 21.47 30.16 6.55
C MET A 325 22.70 29.68 5.77
N PHE A 326 22.56 28.64 4.95
CA PHE A 326 23.66 28.13 4.12
C PHE A 326 23.93 29.01 2.91
N VAL A 327 22.89 29.52 2.24
CA VAL A 327 23.03 30.46 1.12
C VAL A 327 23.86 31.69 1.48
N ARG A 328 23.76 32.18 2.73
CA ARG A 328 24.56 33.31 3.21
C ARG A 328 26.07 33.03 3.26
N LYS A 329 26.49 31.77 3.19
CA LYS A 329 27.89 31.33 3.20
C LYS A 329 28.42 31.06 1.79
N GLU A 330 27.55 31.05 0.79
CA GLU A 330 27.88 30.70 -0.60
C GLU A 330 28.24 31.95 -1.41
N SER A 331 29.05 31.79 -2.44
CA SER A 331 29.41 32.88 -3.35
C SER A 331 28.23 33.31 -4.23
N ALA A 332 28.24 34.56 -4.71
CA ALA A 332 27.22 35.04 -5.64
C ALA A 332 27.22 34.27 -6.98
N GLU A 333 28.37 33.70 -7.37
CA GLU A 333 28.53 32.91 -8.60
C GLU A 333 27.66 31.64 -8.60
N SER A 334 27.41 31.07 -7.42
CA SER A 334 26.51 29.91 -7.24
C SER A 334 25.08 30.18 -7.70
N PHE A 335 24.68 31.46 -7.85
CA PHE A 335 23.32 31.86 -8.22
C PHE A 335 23.19 32.47 -9.63
N VAL A 336 24.25 32.39 -10.45
CA VAL A 336 24.23 32.92 -11.81
C VAL A 336 23.64 31.89 -12.79
N ILE A 337 22.55 32.29 -13.45
CA ILE A 337 21.95 31.54 -14.56
C ILE A 337 22.80 31.77 -15.81
N GLU A 338 23.27 30.70 -16.45
CA GLU A 338 23.92 30.80 -17.76
C GLU A 338 22.90 31.21 -18.82
N SER A 339 23.25 32.21 -19.63
CA SER A 339 22.43 32.66 -20.75
C SER A 339 22.24 31.52 -21.75
N SER A 340 20.99 31.21 -22.09
CA SER A 340 20.65 30.15 -23.05
C SER A 340 19.36 30.49 -23.76
N ASP A 341 19.29 30.18 -25.05
CA ASP A 341 18.13 30.50 -25.89
C ASP A 341 16.91 29.59 -25.66
N ALA A 342 17.06 28.48 -24.93
CA ALA A 342 15.97 27.54 -24.74
C ALA A 342 15.08 27.91 -23.51
N PRO A 343 13.84 27.37 -23.42
CA PRO A 343 12.86 27.76 -22.39
C PRO A 343 13.23 27.40 -20.95
N ALA A 344 12.86 28.23 -19.98
CA ALA A 344 13.19 28.01 -18.56
C ALA A 344 12.60 26.69 -17.97
N LEU A 345 11.44 26.25 -18.46
CA LEU A 345 10.79 25.00 -18.08
C LEU A 345 10.35 24.24 -19.33
N GLN A 346 10.67 22.95 -19.40
CA GLN A 346 10.27 22.06 -20.47
C GLN A 346 9.72 20.76 -19.87
N VAL A 347 8.52 20.38 -20.31
CA VAL A 347 7.86 19.14 -19.90
C VAL A 347 7.76 18.23 -21.12
N PHE A 348 8.36 17.05 -21.03
CA PHE A 348 8.32 16.03 -22.07
C PHE A 348 7.38 14.90 -21.65
N GLY A 349 6.66 14.33 -22.61
CA GLY A 349 5.75 13.21 -22.35
C GLY A 349 4.48 13.60 -21.57
N SER A 350 3.98 14.83 -21.73
CA SER A 350 2.82 15.37 -21.01
C SER A 350 1.54 14.55 -21.18
N LEU A 351 1.39 13.76 -22.26
CA LEU A 351 0.27 12.82 -22.43
C LEU A 351 0.19 11.79 -21.28
N ASN A 352 1.30 11.47 -20.62
CA ASN A 352 1.30 10.60 -19.45
C ASN A 352 0.56 11.21 -18.25
N LEU A 353 0.40 12.54 -18.18
CA LEU A 353 -0.45 13.16 -17.16
C LEU A 353 -1.92 12.74 -17.33
N LEU A 354 -2.40 12.62 -18.58
CA LEU A 354 -3.73 12.10 -18.87
C LEU A 354 -3.85 10.65 -18.40
N TRP A 355 -2.87 9.80 -18.72
CA TRP A 355 -2.87 8.40 -18.29
C TRP A 355 -2.83 8.24 -16.76
N LEU A 356 -2.08 9.09 -16.04
CA LEU A 356 -2.10 9.11 -14.58
C LEU A 356 -3.49 9.45 -14.04
N ILE A 357 -4.13 10.51 -14.56
CA ILE A 357 -5.49 10.89 -14.17
C ILE A 357 -6.46 9.72 -14.43
N CYS A 358 -6.35 9.05 -15.57
CA CYS A 358 -7.18 7.88 -15.88
C CYS A 358 -6.96 6.73 -14.87
N VAL A 359 -5.72 6.46 -14.45
CA VAL A 359 -5.41 5.46 -13.41
C VAL A 359 -6.04 5.88 -12.07
N VAL A 360 -5.91 7.14 -11.65
CA VAL A 360 -6.53 7.65 -10.42
C VAL A 360 -8.05 7.44 -10.44
N ILE A 361 -8.71 7.82 -11.54
CA ILE A 361 -10.15 7.64 -11.72
C ILE A 361 -10.54 6.16 -11.66
N CYS A 362 -9.78 5.28 -12.33
CA CYS A 362 -10.04 3.84 -12.28
C CYS A 362 -9.98 3.30 -10.85
N VAL A 363 -8.94 3.67 -10.10
CA VAL A 363 -8.80 3.23 -8.71
C VAL A 363 -9.93 3.76 -7.84
N ALA A 364 -10.34 5.02 -8.03
CA ALA A 364 -11.38 5.65 -7.23
C ALA A 364 -12.80 5.14 -7.49
N THR A 365 -13.08 4.68 -8.72
CA THR A 365 -14.46 4.42 -9.18
C THR A 365 -14.75 2.96 -9.50
N LEU A 366 -13.73 2.13 -9.73
CA LEU A 366 -13.86 0.73 -10.11
C LEU A 366 -13.47 -0.20 -8.96
N ASP A 367 -14.01 0.06 -7.78
CA ASP A 367 -13.96 -0.87 -6.65
C ASP A 367 -14.98 -2.00 -6.87
N PRO A 368 -14.58 -3.29 -6.95
CA PRO A 368 -15.52 -4.39 -7.13
C PRO A 368 -16.56 -4.50 -6.00
N SER A 369 -16.23 -4.01 -4.80
CA SER A 369 -17.13 -4.07 -3.64
C SER A 369 -18.23 -2.99 -3.70
N LYS A 370 -18.03 -1.92 -4.47
CA LYS A 370 -18.92 -0.74 -4.51
C LYS A 370 -19.51 -0.53 -5.91
N PRO A 371 -20.74 0.00 -6.02
CA PRO A 371 -21.26 0.40 -7.31
C PRO A 371 -20.45 1.59 -7.86
N PHE A 372 -20.30 1.64 -9.18
CA PHE A 372 -19.74 2.79 -9.87
C PHE A 372 -20.58 4.03 -9.54
N PRO A 373 -19.95 5.18 -9.21
CA PRO A 373 -20.66 6.36 -8.73
C PRO A 373 -21.83 6.77 -9.61
N GLY A 374 -23.02 6.90 -9.01
CA GLY A 374 -24.25 7.29 -9.71
C GLY A 374 -24.93 6.19 -10.52
N THR A 375 -24.49 4.92 -10.39
CA THR A 375 -25.08 3.77 -11.10
C THR A 375 -25.27 2.58 -10.15
N SER A 376 -25.92 1.50 -10.61
CA SER A 376 -25.97 0.20 -9.94
C SER A 376 -24.90 -0.78 -10.44
N PHE A 377 -24.10 -0.39 -11.44
CA PHE A 377 -23.09 -1.24 -12.05
C PHE A 377 -21.93 -1.45 -11.07
N LYS A 378 -21.58 -2.70 -10.76
CA LYS A 378 -20.36 -3.06 -10.03
C LYS A 378 -19.30 -3.53 -11.01
N ALA A 379 -18.08 -3.02 -10.86
CA ALA A 379 -16.98 -3.43 -11.69
C ALA A 379 -16.69 -4.94 -11.46
N PRO A 380 -16.55 -5.75 -12.51
CA PRO A 380 -16.11 -7.13 -12.36
C PRO A 380 -14.74 -7.21 -11.67
N MET A 381 -14.47 -8.33 -11.03
CA MET A 381 -13.16 -8.58 -10.42
C MET A 381 -12.04 -8.39 -11.46
N TYR A 382 -10.95 -7.73 -11.05
CA TYR A 382 -9.80 -7.36 -11.90
C TYR A 382 -10.05 -6.38 -13.05
N PHE A 383 -11.27 -5.86 -13.23
CA PHE A 383 -11.55 -4.91 -14.31
C PHE A 383 -10.74 -3.61 -14.18
N ARG A 384 -10.58 -3.13 -12.94
CA ARG A 384 -9.74 -1.99 -12.59
C ARG A 384 -8.28 -2.21 -13.02
N GLU A 385 -7.71 -3.35 -12.65
CA GLU A 385 -6.34 -3.74 -12.93
C GLU A 385 -6.09 -3.85 -14.45
N MET A 386 -7.05 -4.43 -15.19
CA MET A 386 -7.00 -4.49 -16.66
C MET A 386 -6.94 -3.11 -17.30
N LEU A 387 -7.77 -2.16 -16.86
CA LEU A 387 -7.75 -0.81 -17.39
C LEU A 387 -6.45 -0.06 -17.03
N MET A 388 -5.93 -0.26 -15.82
CA MET A 388 -4.65 0.32 -15.42
C MET A 388 -3.49 -0.21 -16.29
N LEU A 389 -3.47 -1.50 -16.57
CA LEU A 389 -2.50 -2.12 -17.49
C LEU A 389 -2.68 -1.61 -18.93
N LEU A 390 -3.91 -1.35 -19.37
CA LEU A 390 -4.18 -0.73 -20.68
C LEU A 390 -3.61 0.70 -20.76
N PHE A 391 -3.80 1.54 -19.75
CA PHE A 391 -3.18 2.87 -19.71
C PHE A 391 -1.66 2.81 -19.62
N THR A 392 -1.13 1.78 -18.94
CA THR A 392 0.31 1.52 -18.91
C THR A 392 0.84 1.15 -20.28
N ALA A 393 0.14 0.28 -21.03
CA ALA A 393 0.46 -0.04 -22.41
C ALA A 393 0.38 1.21 -23.31
N ALA A 394 -0.68 2.01 -23.17
CA ALA A 394 -0.86 3.25 -23.92
C ALA A 394 0.30 4.22 -23.65
N SER A 395 0.73 4.38 -22.40
CA SER A 395 1.92 5.15 -22.02
C SER A 395 3.19 4.63 -22.69
N LEU A 396 3.43 3.32 -22.65
CA LEU A 396 4.60 2.71 -23.29
C LEU A 396 4.60 2.92 -24.81
N MET A 397 3.43 2.81 -25.45
CA MET A 397 3.27 2.99 -26.90
C MET A 397 3.47 4.45 -27.31
N THR A 398 2.83 5.38 -26.61
CA THR A 398 2.81 6.82 -26.94
C THR A 398 4.06 7.59 -26.51
N THR A 399 4.80 7.09 -25.51
CA THR A 399 6.03 7.75 -25.02
C THR A 399 7.25 7.30 -25.81
N THR A 400 8.06 8.27 -26.23
CA THR A 400 9.34 7.98 -26.90
C THR A 400 10.40 7.52 -25.89
N SER A 401 11.31 6.65 -26.33
CA SER A 401 12.41 6.15 -25.49
C SER A 401 13.32 7.28 -24.98
N GLU A 402 13.37 8.40 -25.68
CA GLU A 402 14.16 9.57 -25.29
C GLU A 402 13.69 10.20 -23.99
N VAL A 403 12.37 10.30 -23.78
CA VAL A 403 11.82 10.87 -22.53
C VAL A 403 12.17 9.97 -21.34
N ARG A 404 12.06 8.66 -21.50
CA ARG A 404 12.44 7.68 -20.46
C ARG A 404 13.94 7.69 -20.18
N ARG A 405 14.77 7.93 -21.20
CA ARG A 405 16.22 8.12 -21.05
C ARG A 405 16.55 9.34 -20.21
N LYS A 406 15.87 10.47 -20.42
CA LYS A 406 16.04 11.70 -19.61
C LYS A 406 15.77 11.46 -18.12
N ASN A 407 14.86 10.55 -17.80
CA ASN A 407 14.59 10.12 -16.42
C ASN A 407 15.55 9.04 -15.88
N SER A 408 16.42 8.48 -16.73
CA SER A 408 17.18 7.24 -16.47
C SER A 408 16.30 6.10 -15.98
N PHE A 409 15.12 5.97 -16.59
CA PHE A 409 14.13 4.96 -16.24
C PHE A 409 14.70 3.54 -16.42
N ASN A 410 14.41 2.68 -15.45
CA ASN A 410 14.70 1.24 -15.44
C ASN A 410 13.63 0.52 -14.60
N TYR A 411 13.50 -0.80 -14.75
CA TYR A 411 12.54 -1.59 -13.96
C TYR A 411 13.11 -2.16 -12.66
N ASP A 412 14.38 -1.92 -12.34
CA ASP A 412 15.04 -2.62 -11.22
C ASP A 412 14.33 -2.34 -9.89
N ALA A 413 13.92 -1.07 -9.67
CA ALA A 413 13.19 -0.65 -8.47
C ALA A 413 11.80 -1.31 -8.35
N ILE A 414 11.02 -1.36 -9.43
CA ILE A 414 9.68 -1.97 -9.36
C ILE A 414 9.75 -3.50 -9.29
N ILE A 415 10.77 -4.11 -9.90
CA ILE A 415 11.02 -5.55 -9.79
C ILE A 415 11.44 -5.91 -8.36
N GLU A 416 12.26 -5.08 -7.71
CA GLU A 416 12.62 -5.25 -6.30
C GLU A 416 11.38 -5.28 -5.40
N VAL A 417 10.50 -4.29 -5.55
CA VAL A 417 9.22 -4.22 -4.82
C VAL A 417 8.36 -5.45 -5.12
N ALA A 418 8.17 -5.81 -6.39
CA ALA A 418 7.41 -7.00 -6.79
C ALA A 418 7.94 -8.28 -6.12
N ALA A 419 9.26 -8.47 -6.18
CA ALA A 419 9.93 -9.65 -5.65
C ALA A 419 9.73 -9.78 -4.14
N LEU A 420 10.02 -8.73 -3.38
CA LEU A 420 9.90 -8.75 -1.92
C LEU A 420 8.46 -8.85 -1.46
N PHE A 421 7.55 -8.06 -2.05
CA PHE A 421 6.16 -8.01 -1.62
C PHE A 421 5.44 -9.34 -1.86
N SER A 422 5.79 -10.09 -2.91
CA SER A 422 5.20 -11.42 -3.15
C SER A 422 5.36 -12.35 -1.94
N GLY A 423 6.54 -12.37 -1.29
CA GLY A 423 6.77 -13.15 -0.08
C GLY A 423 6.17 -12.51 1.17
N ILE A 424 6.18 -11.18 1.26
CA ILE A 424 5.59 -10.44 2.40
C ILE A 424 4.10 -10.73 2.51
N PHE A 425 3.32 -10.64 1.42
CA PHE A 425 1.88 -10.90 1.46
C PHE A 425 1.55 -12.33 1.90
N ILE A 426 2.34 -13.32 1.48
CA ILE A 426 2.17 -14.71 1.90
C ILE A 426 2.52 -14.87 3.39
N CYS A 427 3.70 -14.39 3.80
CA CYS A 427 4.17 -14.51 5.18
C CYS A 427 3.31 -13.71 6.17
N MET A 428 2.58 -12.70 5.70
CA MET A 428 1.73 -11.84 6.53
C MET A 428 0.42 -12.49 6.98
N GLN A 429 -0.04 -13.57 6.32
CA GLN A 429 -1.33 -14.19 6.63
C GLN A 429 -1.43 -14.70 8.09
N PRO A 430 -0.45 -15.46 8.64
CA PRO A 430 -0.51 -15.88 10.04
C PRO A 430 -0.49 -14.72 11.05
N PRO A 431 0.43 -13.72 10.95
CA PRO A 431 0.39 -12.54 11.81
C PRO A 431 -0.98 -11.86 11.82
N VAL A 432 -1.61 -11.66 10.66
CA VAL A 432 -2.94 -11.04 10.57
C VAL A 432 -4.00 -11.86 11.30
N GLN A 433 -4.00 -13.19 11.14
CA GLN A 433 -4.94 -14.08 11.84
C GLN A 433 -4.75 -14.05 13.37
N ILE A 434 -3.49 -14.05 13.84
CA ILE A 434 -3.15 -13.94 15.25
C ILE A 434 -3.60 -12.59 15.82
N LEU A 435 -3.33 -11.50 15.08
CA LEU A 435 -3.69 -10.15 15.50
C LEU A 435 -5.20 -9.95 15.56
N ASN A 436 -5.97 -10.60 14.67
CA ASN A 436 -7.44 -10.58 14.70
C ASN A 436 -8.05 -11.18 15.98
N VAL A 437 -7.29 -11.99 16.72
CA VAL A 437 -7.75 -12.57 18.00
C VAL A 437 -7.07 -11.93 19.20
N TYR A 438 -5.75 -11.76 19.14
CA TYR A 438 -4.95 -11.28 20.28
C TYR A 438 -4.62 -9.78 20.24
N GLY A 439 -5.05 -9.03 19.22
CA GLY A 439 -4.69 -7.62 19.06
C GLY A 439 -4.97 -6.76 20.29
N LYS A 440 -6.10 -6.98 20.97
CA LYS A 440 -6.47 -6.32 22.24
C LYS A 440 -5.42 -6.48 23.35
N THR A 441 -4.67 -7.58 23.35
CA THR A 441 -3.69 -7.90 24.43
C THR A 441 -2.33 -7.24 24.22
N LEU A 442 -2.09 -6.60 23.07
CA LEU A 442 -0.80 -5.97 22.74
C LEU A 442 -0.56 -4.63 23.45
N GLY A 443 -1.56 -4.08 24.15
CA GLY A 443 -1.41 -2.84 24.92
C GLY A 443 -1.50 -1.54 24.10
N PHE A 444 -1.95 -1.62 22.85
CA PHE A 444 -2.30 -0.47 22.01
C PHE A 444 -3.74 -0.01 22.31
N ASP A 445 -3.89 0.87 23.30
CA ASP A 445 -5.19 1.34 23.81
C ASP A 445 -5.46 2.84 23.51
N SER A 446 -4.55 3.53 22.81
CA SER A 446 -4.67 4.96 22.53
C SER A 446 -4.14 5.35 21.15
N PRO A 447 -4.66 6.43 20.53
CA PRO A 447 -4.20 6.90 19.22
C PRO A 447 -2.70 7.22 19.22
N MET A 448 -2.18 7.82 20.29
CA MET A 448 -0.76 8.10 20.43
C MET A 448 0.09 6.82 20.38
N LYS A 449 -0.31 5.74 21.07
CA LYS A 449 0.41 4.47 21.01
C LYS A 449 0.37 3.90 19.59
N PHE A 450 -0.77 3.96 18.91
CA PHE A 450 -0.88 3.53 17.50
C PHE A 450 0.02 4.35 16.58
N PHE A 451 0.07 5.68 16.72
CA PHE A 451 0.91 6.54 15.89
C PHE A 451 2.40 6.25 16.06
N TRP A 452 2.90 6.24 17.30
CA TRP A 452 4.31 5.98 17.58
C TRP A 452 4.70 4.53 17.36
N GLY A 453 3.82 3.57 17.67
CA GLY A 453 4.06 2.14 17.42
C GLY A 453 4.17 1.84 15.93
N THR A 454 3.16 2.26 15.16
CA THR A 454 3.16 2.12 13.69
C THR A 454 4.37 2.83 13.10
N GLY A 455 4.60 4.08 13.49
CA GLY A 455 5.66 4.87 12.90
C GLY A 455 7.08 4.44 13.27
N THR A 456 7.31 3.93 14.49
CA THR A 456 8.62 3.38 14.87
C THR A 456 8.95 2.15 14.03
N LEU A 457 8.00 1.25 13.81
CA LEU A 457 8.21 0.08 12.96
C LEU A 457 8.40 0.49 11.49
N SER A 458 7.58 1.39 10.98
CA SER A 458 7.67 1.95 9.61
C SER A 458 8.98 2.72 9.38
N SER A 459 9.63 3.21 10.43
CA SER A 459 10.94 3.85 10.31
C SER A 459 12.04 2.90 9.85
N PHE A 460 11.93 1.59 10.14
CA PHE A 460 12.98 0.59 9.89
C PHE A 460 12.52 -0.57 9.00
N LEU A 461 11.21 -0.75 8.88
CA LEU A 461 10.55 -1.78 8.10
C LEU A 461 9.77 -1.11 6.98
N ASP A 462 9.33 -1.90 6.01
CA ASP A 462 8.48 -1.37 4.95
C ASP A 462 7.15 -0.83 5.54
N ASN A 463 6.75 0.35 5.07
CA ASN A 463 5.57 1.06 5.57
C ASN A 463 4.27 0.27 5.36
N ALA A 464 4.14 -0.45 4.24
CA ALA A 464 2.88 -1.07 3.85
C ALA A 464 2.51 -2.26 4.77
N PRO A 465 3.40 -3.24 5.00
CA PRO A 465 3.15 -4.33 5.95
C PRO A 465 2.97 -3.81 7.37
N THR A 466 3.72 -2.77 7.75
CA THR A 466 3.57 -2.14 9.06
C THR A 466 2.15 -1.59 9.24
N TYR A 467 1.63 -0.85 8.25
CA TYR A 467 0.25 -0.35 8.28
C TYR A 467 -0.77 -1.46 8.48
N VAL A 468 -0.64 -2.56 7.74
CA VAL A 468 -1.60 -3.67 7.82
C VAL A 468 -1.58 -4.33 9.21
N VAL A 469 -0.40 -4.56 9.80
CA VAL A 469 -0.28 -5.12 11.16
C VAL A 469 -1.09 -4.29 12.16
N PHE A 470 -0.90 -2.97 12.14
CA PHE A 470 -1.58 -2.09 13.07
C PHE A 470 -3.06 -1.88 12.74
N PHE A 471 -3.43 -1.89 11.46
CA PHE A 471 -4.81 -1.82 11.02
C PHE A 471 -5.62 -3.02 11.55
N GLU A 472 -5.11 -4.24 11.38
CA GLU A 472 -5.79 -5.44 11.89
C GLU A 472 -5.79 -5.48 13.43
N THR A 473 -4.71 -5.02 14.07
CA THR A 473 -4.68 -4.83 15.53
C THR A 473 -5.81 -3.89 15.97
N ALA A 474 -5.99 -2.75 15.29
CA ALA A 474 -7.01 -1.77 15.63
C ALA A 474 -8.44 -2.26 15.34
N LYS A 475 -8.65 -3.12 14.34
CA LYS A 475 -9.95 -3.78 14.09
C LYS A 475 -10.42 -4.64 15.26
N THR A 476 -9.48 -5.18 16.04
CA THR A 476 -9.84 -5.95 17.23
C THR A 476 -10.22 -5.08 18.42
N MET A 477 -9.92 -3.79 18.40
CA MET A 477 -10.20 -2.90 19.53
C MET A 477 -11.71 -2.63 19.64
N GLU A 478 -12.16 -2.30 20.85
CA GLU A 478 -13.53 -1.86 21.03
C GLU A 478 -13.78 -0.58 20.23
N PRO A 479 -14.82 -0.52 19.39
CA PRO A 479 -15.11 0.66 18.61
C PRO A 479 -15.38 1.88 19.49
N VAL A 480 -14.52 2.87 19.37
CA VAL A 480 -14.72 4.22 19.89
C VAL A 480 -15.12 5.14 18.74
N GLY A 481 -16.30 5.77 18.83
CA GLY A 481 -16.79 6.74 17.85
C GLY A 481 -17.11 6.13 16.48
N ASN A 482 -16.92 6.91 15.43
CA ASN A 482 -17.15 6.46 14.05
C ASN A 482 -16.13 5.40 13.65
N THR A 483 -16.57 4.38 12.93
CA THR A 483 -15.69 3.35 12.36
C THR A 483 -15.61 3.48 10.85
N VAL A 484 -14.41 3.23 10.30
CA VAL A 484 -14.14 3.14 8.87
C VAL A 484 -13.47 1.79 8.65
N ALA A 485 -14.06 0.94 7.78
CA ALA A 485 -13.57 -0.41 7.53
C ALA A 485 -13.38 -1.27 8.80
N GLY A 486 -14.25 -1.09 9.80
CA GLY A 486 -14.19 -1.81 11.07
C GLY A 486 -13.16 -1.27 12.08
N VAL A 487 -12.47 -0.17 11.78
CA VAL A 487 -11.52 0.49 12.68
C VAL A 487 -12.07 1.83 13.15
N SER A 488 -11.96 2.15 14.43
CA SER A 488 -12.22 3.51 14.93
C SER A 488 -11.43 4.55 14.17
N GLU A 489 -12.11 5.58 13.66
CA GLU A 489 -11.54 6.59 12.78
C GLU A 489 -10.29 7.25 13.39
N ILE A 490 -10.27 7.47 14.71
CA ILE A 490 -9.11 8.04 15.40
C ILE A 490 -7.87 7.12 15.40
N PHE A 491 -8.05 5.81 15.52
CA PHE A 491 -6.95 4.85 15.40
C PHE A 491 -6.49 4.74 13.94
N LEU A 492 -7.43 4.76 13.00
CA LEU A 492 -7.11 4.73 11.58
C LEU A 492 -6.28 5.96 11.18
N ILE A 493 -6.62 7.16 11.67
CA ILE A 493 -5.81 8.38 11.50
C ILE A 493 -4.40 8.15 12.06
N ALA A 494 -4.27 7.69 13.30
CA ALA A 494 -2.98 7.47 13.94
C ALA A 494 -2.09 6.49 13.16
N ILE A 495 -2.65 5.38 12.70
CA ILE A 495 -1.94 4.34 11.93
C ILE A 495 -1.53 4.89 10.55
N SER A 496 -2.45 5.55 9.85
CA SER A 496 -2.16 6.18 8.56
C SER A 496 -1.03 7.22 8.66
N LEU A 497 -1.09 8.12 9.65
CA LEU A 497 -0.05 9.12 9.85
C LEU A 497 1.27 8.49 10.27
N GLY A 498 1.26 7.51 11.18
CA GLY A 498 2.45 6.81 11.63
C GLY A 498 3.17 6.11 10.48
N ALA A 499 2.44 5.31 9.70
CA ALA A 499 2.99 4.55 8.56
C ALA A 499 3.51 5.45 7.43
N VAL A 500 2.84 6.57 7.13
CA VAL A 500 3.23 7.43 6.01
C VAL A 500 4.31 8.44 6.42
N PHE A 501 4.22 9.02 7.62
CA PHE A 501 5.13 10.12 8.01
C PHE A 501 6.48 9.59 8.50
N MET A 502 6.48 8.53 9.31
CA MET A 502 7.71 8.08 9.98
C MET A 502 8.60 7.20 9.11
N GLY A 503 8.14 6.77 7.93
CA GLY A 503 9.03 6.21 6.90
C GLY A 503 10.21 7.13 6.55
N ALA A 504 10.07 8.44 6.80
CA ALA A 504 11.14 9.44 6.61
C ALA A 504 12.27 9.34 7.65
N MET A 505 12.10 8.60 8.74
CA MET A 505 13.06 8.58 9.85
C MET A 505 14.40 7.94 9.48
N THR A 506 14.41 7.02 8.52
CA THR A 506 15.64 6.40 8.00
C THR A 506 15.67 6.33 6.47
N TYR A 507 16.83 6.03 5.89
CA TYR A 507 16.95 5.79 4.46
C TYR A 507 16.24 4.52 3.98
N ILE A 508 15.98 3.57 4.88
CA ILE A 508 15.38 2.28 4.55
C ILE A 508 13.88 2.21 4.86
N GLY A 509 13.33 3.21 5.57
CA GLY A 509 11.90 3.23 5.93
C GLY A 509 10.98 3.30 4.72
N ASN A 510 11.40 3.92 3.62
CA ASN A 510 10.63 3.93 2.37
C ASN A 510 11.54 3.80 1.13
N GLY A 511 11.07 3.08 0.11
CA GLY A 511 11.82 2.83 -1.13
C GLY A 511 12.33 4.10 -1.84
N PRO A 512 11.52 5.17 -1.96
CA PRO A 512 11.97 6.43 -2.56
C PRO A 512 13.10 7.12 -1.79
N ASN A 513 13.24 6.91 -0.47
CA ASN A 513 14.30 7.53 0.33
C ASN A 513 15.69 7.07 -0.16
N PHE A 514 15.86 5.75 -0.30
CA PHE A 514 17.09 5.15 -0.79
C PHE A 514 17.34 5.50 -2.27
N MET A 515 16.29 5.50 -3.08
CA MET A 515 16.37 5.91 -4.49
C MET A 515 16.88 7.35 -4.64
N VAL A 516 16.31 8.31 -3.91
CA VAL A 516 16.71 9.72 -3.94
C VAL A 516 18.14 9.90 -3.45
N LYS A 517 18.53 9.21 -2.37
CA LYS A 517 19.93 9.18 -1.90
C LYS A 517 20.88 8.73 -3.00
N ALA A 518 20.59 7.60 -3.65
CA ALA A 518 21.43 7.04 -4.71
C ALA A 518 21.51 7.97 -5.94
N ILE A 519 20.42 8.65 -6.31
CA ILE A 519 20.42 9.65 -7.38
C ILE A 519 21.29 10.85 -7.01
N ALA A 520 21.18 11.36 -5.78
CA ALA A 520 22.01 12.48 -5.31
C ALA A 520 23.50 12.14 -5.31
N GLU A 521 23.88 10.95 -4.83
CA GLU A 521 25.28 10.48 -4.81
C GLU A 521 25.84 10.33 -6.23
N LYS A 522 25.05 9.81 -7.18
CA LYS A 522 25.43 9.77 -8.61
C LYS A 522 25.63 11.15 -9.23
N ASN A 523 25.06 12.20 -8.64
CA ASN A 523 25.25 13.60 -9.03
C ASN A 523 26.34 14.30 -8.19
N ASN A 524 27.26 13.53 -7.58
CA ASN A 524 28.38 14.02 -6.79
C ASN A 524 27.98 14.80 -5.52
N ILE A 525 26.77 14.61 -5.01
CA ILE A 525 26.37 15.16 -3.70
C ILE A 525 26.73 14.17 -2.62
N ARG A 526 27.57 14.60 -1.68
CA ARG A 526 27.94 13.79 -0.52
C ARG A 526 26.78 13.75 0.48
N MET A 527 26.01 12.66 0.44
CA MET A 527 24.96 12.39 1.41
C MET A 527 25.54 11.93 2.76
N PRO A 528 24.87 12.22 3.89
CA PRO A 528 25.29 11.70 5.19
C PRO A 528 25.20 10.17 5.24
N SER A 529 25.96 9.57 6.16
CA SER A 529 25.83 8.15 6.49
C SER A 529 24.44 7.85 7.05
N PHE A 530 24.10 6.57 7.20
CA PHE A 530 22.82 6.13 7.77
C PHE A 530 22.49 6.83 9.11
N PHE A 531 23.39 6.77 10.09
CA PHE A 531 23.21 7.44 11.38
C PHE A 531 23.30 8.96 11.28
N GLY A 532 24.08 9.48 10.32
CA GLY A 532 24.12 10.91 10.04
C GLY A 532 22.75 11.42 9.59
N TYR A 533 22.08 10.72 8.69
CA TYR A 533 20.70 11.02 8.28
C TYR A 533 19.72 10.93 9.44
N MET A 534 19.83 9.89 10.27
CA MET A 534 18.96 9.74 11.45
C MET A 534 19.09 10.92 12.42
N PHE A 535 20.27 11.52 12.55
CA PHE A 535 20.41 12.73 13.36
C PHE A 535 19.57 13.89 12.80
N TYR A 536 19.55 14.09 11.47
CA TYR A 536 18.67 15.08 10.85
C TYR A 536 17.19 14.76 11.08
N SER A 537 16.78 13.52 10.86
CA SER A 537 15.37 13.13 11.00
C SER A 537 14.89 13.24 12.45
N VAL A 538 15.68 12.79 13.43
CA VAL A 538 15.36 12.95 14.84
C VAL A 538 15.30 14.43 15.23
N ALA A 539 16.28 15.24 14.82
CA ALA A 539 16.32 16.65 15.19
C ALA A 539 15.16 17.48 14.60
N VAL A 540 14.65 17.09 13.42
CA VAL A 540 13.61 17.84 12.70
C VAL A 540 12.23 17.21 12.87
N LEU A 541 12.09 15.92 12.56
CA LEU A 541 10.81 15.24 12.45
C LEU A 541 10.23 14.85 13.81
N VAL A 542 11.03 14.41 14.79
CA VAL A 542 10.49 14.04 16.11
C VAL A 542 9.79 15.22 16.80
N PRO A 543 10.35 16.45 16.83
CA PRO A 543 9.62 17.62 17.31
C PRO A 543 8.31 17.87 16.56
N ILE A 544 8.32 17.74 15.22
CA ILE A 544 7.12 17.92 14.40
C ILE A 544 6.08 16.85 14.74
N PHE A 545 6.47 15.59 14.90
CA PHE A 545 5.58 14.48 15.20
C PHE A 545 5.05 14.52 16.64
N LEU A 546 5.83 15.03 17.59
CA LEU A 546 5.34 15.33 18.94
C LEU A 546 4.25 16.40 18.89
N LEU A 547 4.46 17.48 18.12
CA LEU A 547 3.43 18.51 17.93
C LEU A 547 2.20 17.96 17.19
N THR A 548 2.39 17.15 16.15
CA THR A 548 1.29 16.47 15.45
C THR A 548 0.50 15.60 16.43
N THR A 549 1.18 14.88 17.32
CA THR A 549 0.52 14.10 18.37
C THR A 549 -0.30 15.03 19.26
N LEU A 550 0.34 16.00 19.91
CA LEU A 550 -0.32 16.88 20.88
C LEU A 550 -1.52 17.67 20.32
N ILE A 551 -1.49 18.01 19.02
CA ILE A 551 -2.54 18.82 18.37
C ILE A 551 -3.69 17.94 17.87
N PHE A 552 -3.42 16.72 17.40
CA PHE A 552 -4.38 15.93 16.63
C PHE A 552 -4.72 14.54 17.22
N LEU A 553 -3.94 13.99 18.15
CA LEU A 553 -4.04 12.63 18.68
C LEU A 553 -4.01 12.59 20.21
#